data_AF-A0A8X6MGX3-F1
#
_entry.id   AF-A0A8X6MGX3-F1
#
_cell.length_a   1.000
_cell.length_b   1.000
_cell.length_c   1.000
_cell.angle_alpha   90.00
_cell.angle_beta   90.00
_cell.angle_gamma   90.00
#
_symmetry.space_group_name_H-M   'P 1'
#
loop_
_entity.id
_entity.type
_entity.pdbx_description
1 polymer ?
#
loop_
_entity_poly.entity_id
_entity_poly.type
_entity_poly.pdbx_seq_one_letter_code
_entity_poly.pdbx_strand_id
1 'polypeptide(L)'
;MAYLSLNQYLNEIEDLLKHGNGEKSAEYLSIQHPHATNSRIYNSNPESSVRRIFEPPWDDLVLYHIKCLLEISKENYVEAFKHHFSLVQYPLKNDIYFRWHIQI
;
A
#
# COMPACT_ATOMS: atom_id res chain seq x y z
N MET A 1 18.35 -9.15 -8.55
CA MET A 1 17.03 -8.50 -8.45
C MET A 1 16.18 -9.34 -7.53
N ALA A 2 15.86 -8.85 -6.34
CA ALA A 2 15.17 -9.65 -5.33
C ALA A 2 13.76 -10.01 -5.82
N TYR A 3 13.49 -11.31 -5.90
CA TYR A 3 12.21 -11.87 -6.32
C TYR A 3 11.18 -11.71 -5.18
N LEU A 4 10.70 -10.49 -4.94
CA LEU A 4 9.71 -10.22 -3.89
C LEU A 4 8.32 -10.67 -4.37
N SER A 5 7.70 -11.60 -3.65
CA SER A 5 6.29 -11.96 -3.83
C SER A 5 5.37 -10.96 -3.13
N LEU A 6 4.10 -10.87 -3.55
CA LEU A 6 3.10 -10.01 -2.89
C LEU A 6 3.05 -10.26 -1.37
N ASN A 7 2.96 -11.52 -0.92
CA ASN A 7 2.89 -11.80 0.52
C ASN A 7 4.16 -11.36 1.28
N GLN A 8 5.36 -11.49 0.68
CA GLN A 8 6.58 -11.01 1.32
C GLN A 8 6.57 -9.49 1.45
N TYR A 9 6.16 -8.80 0.39
CA TYR A 9 5.99 -7.34 0.39
C TYR A 9 4.99 -6.88 1.47
N LEU A 10 3.82 -7.53 1.57
CA LEU A 10 2.82 -7.18 2.57
C LEU A 10 3.32 -7.42 4.00
N ASN A 11 3.98 -8.55 4.27
CA ASN A 11 4.53 -8.82 5.60
C ASN A 11 5.63 -7.82 5.99
N GLU A 12 6.45 -7.38 5.03
CA GLU A 12 7.51 -6.40 5.29
C GLU A 12 6.94 -5.02 5.64
N ILE A 13 5.90 -4.57 4.92
CA ILE A 13 5.17 -3.35 5.29
C ILE A 13 4.51 -3.48 6.66
N GLU A 14 3.87 -4.62 6.94
CA GLU A 14 3.21 -4.86 8.23
C GLU A 14 4.21 -4.77 9.39
N ASP A 15 5.39 -5.35 9.22
CA ASP A 15 6.48 -5.28 10.19
C ASP A 15 6.96 -3.83 10.40
N LEU A 16 7.19 -3.08 9.32
CA LEU A 16 7.60 -1.68 9.40
C LEU A 16 6.57 -0.79 10.11
N LEU A 17 5.28 -1.01 9.83
CA LEU A 17 4.18 -0.28 10.47
C LEU A 17 4.07 -0.63 11.96
N LYS A 18 4.21 -1.90 12.34
CA LYS A 18 4.20 -2.33 13.75
C LYS A 18 5.36 -1.77 14.55
N HIS A 19 6.54 -1.65 13.94
CA HIS A 19 7.72 -1.09 14.57
C HIS A 19 7.75 0.46 14.57
N GLY A 20 6.70 1.11 14.05
CA GLY A 20 6.60 2.58 14.03
C GLY A 20 7.59 3.24 13.06
N ASN A 21 8.12 2.51 12.09
CA ASN A 21 9.07 3.05 11.12
C ASN A 21 8.33 3.73 9.96
N GLY A 22 7.82 4.93 10.21
CA GLY A 22 7.04 5.70 9.24
C GLY A 22 7.79 6.06 7.96
N GLU A 23 9.10 6.34 8.06
CA GLU A 23 9.94 6.71 6.92
C GLU A 23 10.07 5.56 5.92
N LYS A 24 10.51 4.38 6.39
CA LYS A 24 10.61 3.20 5.53
C LYS A 24 9.24 2.72 5.04
N SER A 25 8.21 2.82 5.87
CA SER A 25 6.84 2.49 5.45
C SER A 25 6.40 3.39 4.30
N ALA A 26 6.72 4.69 4.35
CA ALA A 26 6.42 5.64 3.27
C ALA A 26 7.23 5.36 2.01
N GLU A 27 8.50 4.96 2.13
CA GLU A 27 9.31 4.50 0.99
C GLU A 27 8.68 3.28 0.31
N TYR A 28 8.26 2.28 1.09
CA TYR A 28 7.58 1.10 0.55
C TYR A 28 6.22 1.42 -0.04
N LEU A 29 5.50 2.43 0.44
CA LEU A 29 4.21 2.84 -0.12
C LEU A 29 4.34 3.89 -1.25
N SER A 30 5.58 4.22 -1.64
CA SER A 30 5.85 5.13 -2.75
C SER A 30 5.88 4.39 -4.09
N ILE A 31 5.22 4.98 -5.09
CA ILE A 31 5.28 4.52 -6.48
C ILE A 31 6.68 4.68 -7.10
N GLN A 32 7.57 5.46 -6.47
CA GLN A 32 8.94 5.67 -6.94
C GLN A 32 9.89 4.54 -6.52
N HIS A 33 9.48 3.69 -5.58
CA HIS A 33 10.34 2.63 -5.08
C HIS A 33 10.49 1.52 -6.13
N PRO A 34 11.67 0.85 -6.24
CA PRO A 34 11.92 -0.19 -7.24
C PRO A 34 10.95 -1.39 -7.25
N HIS A 35 10.12 -1.54 -6.23
CA HIS A 35 9.11 -2.61 -6.17
C HIS A 35 7.93 -2.31 -7.10
N ALA A 36 7.67 -1.03 -7.44
CA ALA A 36 6.54 -0.60 -8.27
C ALA A 36 6.57 -1.22 -9.67
N THR A 37 7.76 -1.57 -10.18
CA THR A 37 7.95 -2.25 -11.47
C THR A 37 7.82 -3.78 -11.40
N ASN A 38 7.61 -4.35 -10.22
CA ASN A 38 7.55 -5.80 -10.03
C ASN A 38 6.12 -6.35 -10.21
N SER A 39 5.90 -7.01 -11.34
CA SER A 39 4.60 -7.58 -11.71
C SER A 39 4.06 -8.69 -10.83
N ARG A 40 4.88 -9.23 -9.92
CA ARG A 40 4.44 -10.24 -8.95
C ARG A 40 3.70 -9.66 -7.76
N ILE A 41 3.77 -8.35 -7.55
CA ILE A 41 3.12 -7.67 -6.41
C ILE A 41 1.64 -7.39 -6.72
N TYR A 42 1.26 -7.17 -7.98
CA TYR A 42 -0.10 -6.76 -8.34
C TYR A 42 -0.92 -7.86 -9.04
N ASN A 43 -0.64 -9.14 -8.78
CA ASN A 43 -1.40 -10.24 -9.40
C ASN A 43 -2.89 -10.22 -8.96
N SER A 44 -3.77 -10.78 -9.80
CA SER A 44 -5.18 -10.37 -10.04
C SER A 44 -6.23 -10.44 -8.91
N ASN A 45 -5.87 -10.52 -7.62
CA ASN A 45 -6.81 -10.30 -6.52
C ASN A 45 -6.11 -9.82 -5.22
N PRO A 46 -5.68 -8.54 -5.13
CA PRO A 46 -4.93 -8.05 -3.98
C PRO A 46 -5.77 -7.91 -2.70
N GLU A 47 -7.10 -7.81 -2.81
CA GLU A 47 -7.98 -7.46 -1.69
C GLU A 47 -8.01 -8.51 -0.59
N SER A 48 -8.12 -9.78 -0.94
CA SER A 48 -8.11 -10.88 0.04
C SER A 48 -6.77 -11.02 0.76
N SER A 49 -5.66 -10.72 0.07
CA SER A 49 -4.32 -10.82 0.65
C SER A 49 -4.03 -9.66 1.60
N VAL A 50 -4.42 -8.44 1.22
CA VAL A 50 -4.25 -7.23 2.03
C VAL A 50 -5.10 -7.31 3.29
N ARG A 51 -6.41 -7.56 3.17
CA ARG A 51 -7.33 -7.59 4.33
C ARG A 51 -7.06 -8.75 5.31
N ARG A 52 -6.28 -9.75 4.90
CA ARG A 52 -5.83 -10.83 5.80
C ARG A 52 -4.65 -10.40 6.69
N ILE A 53 -3.84 -9.45 6.22
CA ILE A 53 -2.59 -9.05 6.87
C ILE A 53 -2.77 -7.72 7.62
N PHE A 54 -3.49 -6.78 7.02
CA PHE A 54 -3.67 -5.44 7.56
C PHE A 54 -5.06 -5.27 8.17
N GLU A 55 -5.09 -4.60 9.31
CA GLU A 55 -6.30 -4.10 9.96
C GLU A 55 -6.45 -2.58 9.71
N PRO A 56 -7.65 -2.01 9.91
CA PRO A 56 -7.82 -0.56 9.88
C PRO A 56 -6.88 0.14 10.86
N PRO A 57 -6.26 1.27 10.48
CA PRO A 57 -6.49 2.04 9.26
C PRO A 57 -5.57 1.69 8.07
N TRP A 58 -4.78 0.61 8.15
CA TRP A 58 -3.73 0.33 7.15
C TRP A 58 -4.25 -0.47 5.95
N ASP A 59 -5.30 -1.24 6.13
CA ASP A 59 -5.87 -2.14 5.12
C ASP A 59 -6.24 -1.43 3.82
N ASP A 60 -7.09 -0.41 3.88
CA ASP A 60 -7.53 0.32 2.71
C ASP A 60 -6.38 1.16 2.09
N LEU A 61 -5.49 1.71 2.93
CA LEU A 61 -4.34 2.48 2.46
C LEU A 61 -3.41 1.64 1.59
N VAL A 62 -3.02 0.46 2.07
CA VAL A 62 -2.18 -0.49 1.34
C VAL A 62 -2.92 -1.04 0.12
N LEU A 63 -4.24 -1.29 0.22
CA LEU A 63 -5.05 -1.76 -0.89
C LEU A 63 -5.09 -0.77 -2.05
N TYR A 64 -5.31 0.52 -1.77
CA TYR A 64 -5.30 1.55 -2.81
C TYR A 64 -3.95 1.69 -3.48
N HIS A 65 -2.85 1.53 -2.74
CA HIS A 65 -1.50 1.54 -3.30
C HIS A 65 -1.31 0.41 -4.32
N ILE A 66 -1.68 -0.83 -3.97
CA ILE A 66 -1.52 -1.99 -4.86
C ILE A 66 -2.45 -1.89 -6.08
N LYS A 67 -3.69 -1.41 -5.90
CA LYS A 67 -4.61 -1.13 -7.01
C LYS A 67 -4.04 -0.06 -7.95
N CYS A 68 -3.37 0.96 -7.41
CA CYS A 68 -2.67 1.96 -8.22
C CYS A 68 -1.55 1.31 -9.07
N LEU A 69 -0.68 0.51 -8.46
CA LEU A 69 0.39 -0.20 -9.19
C LEU A 69 -0.16 -1.15 -10.27
N LEU A 70 -1.26 -1.86 -9.98
CA LEU A 70 -1.94 -2.71 -10.94
C LEU A 70 -2.42 -1.92 -12.17
N GLU A 71 -3.10 -0.80 -11.97
CA GLU A 71 -3.60 0.01 -13.08
C GLU A 71 -2.47 0.72 -13.85
N ILE A 72 -1.38 1.14 -13.17
CA ILE A 72 -0.16 1.63 -13.84
C ILE A 72 0.41 0.56 -14.76
N SER A 73 0.47 -0.69 -14.31
CA SER A 73 0.98 -1.81 -15.12
C SER A 73 0.14 -2.13 -16.37
N LYS A 74 -1.13 -1.73 -16.36
CA LYS A 74 -2.07 -1.86 -17.48
C LYS A 74 -2.09 -0.61 -18.38
N GLU A 75 -1.25 0.38 -18.09
CA GLU A 75 -1.25 1.70 -18.74
C GLU A 75 -2.57 2.47 -18.57
N ASN A 76 -3.39 2.09 -17.58
CA ASN A 76 -4.66 2.73 -17.27
C ASN A 76 -4.45 3.87 -16.25
N TYR A 77 -3.82 4.95 -16.71
CA TYR A 77 -3.40 6.05 -15.84
C TYR A 77 -4.56 6.81 -15.19
N VAL A 78 -5.76 6.78 -15.79
CA VAL A 78 -6.95 7.43 -15.22
C VAL A 78 -7.42 6.72 -13.95
N GLU A 79 -7.53 5.40 -13.99
CA GLU A 79 -7.90 4.62 -12.79
C GLU A 79 -6.78 4.58 -11.76
N ALA A 80 -5.52 4.49 -12.22
CA ALA A 80 -4.36 4.62 -11.33
C ALA A 80 -4.39 5.93 -10.54
N PHE A 81 -4.68 7.06 -11.22
CA PHE A 81 -4.80 8.36 -10.56
C PHE A 81 -5.94 8.39 -9.55
N LYS A 82 -7.10 7.79 -9.85
CA LYS A 82 -8.22 7.70 -8.89
C LYS A 82 -7.84 6.93 -7.63
N HIS A 83 -7.12 5.82 -7.78
CA HIS A 83 -6.62 5.05 -6.64
C HIS A 83 -5.56 5.81 -5.85
N HIS A 84 -4.61 6.46 -6.52
CA HIS A 84 -3.62 7.32 -5.87
C HIS A 84 -4.26 8.48 -5.11
N PHE A 85 -5.25 9.14 -5.71
CA PHE A 85 -5.99 10.22 -5.06
C PHE A 85 -6.76 9.72 -3.84
N SER A 86 -7.40 8.54 -3.94
CA SER A 86 -8.09 7.90 -2.81
C SER A 86 -7.12 7.58 -1.67
N LEU A 87 -5.92 7.10 -1.98
CA LEU A 87 -4.86 6.85 -1.02
C LEU A 87 -4.44 8.12 -0.28
N VAL A 88 -4.18 9.22 -0.99
CA VAL A 88 -3.78 10.50 -0.39
C VAL A 88 -4.89 11.10 0.47
N GLN A 89 -6.15 10.95 0.06
CA GLN A 89 -7.29 11.44 0.82
C GLN A 89 -7.65 10.57 2.04
N TYR A 90 -7.26 9.30 2.05
CA TYR A 90 -7.70 8.36 3.06
C TYR A 90 -7.31 8.77 4.50
N PRO A 91 -6.05 9.18 4.78
CA PRO A 91 -5.68 9.69 6.11
C PRO A 91 -6.46 10.93 6.52
N LEU A 92 -6.78 11.83 5.58
CA LEU A 92 -7.53 13.06 5.85
C LEU A 92 -9.01 12.78 6.19
N LYS A 93 -9.60 11.76 5.56
CA LYS A 93 -11.00 11.36 5.84
C LYS A 93 -11.13 10.57 7.14
N ASN A 94 -10.11 9.78 7.48
CA ASN A 94 -10.09 8.90 8.65
C ASN A 94 -9.17 9.44 9.76
N ASP A 95 -9.06 10.76 9.87
CA ASP A 95 -8.17 11.46 10.82
C ASP A 95 -8.32 10.94 12.26
N ILE A 96 -9.55 10.62 12.68
CA ILE A 96 -9.83 10.04 14.00
C ILE A 96 -9.09 8.70 14.17
N TYR A 97 -9.09 7.79 13.19
CA TYR A 97 -8.45 6.48 13.31
C TYR A 97 -6.92 6.56 13.25
N PHE A 98 -6.37 7.44 12.42
CA PHE A 98 -4.91 7.62 12.35
C PHE A 98 -4.34 8.26 13.61
N ARG A 99 -5.05 9.21 14.21
CA ARG A 99 -4.59 9.93 15.41
C ARG A 99 -4.46 9.06 16.66
N TRP A 100 -5.23 7.97 16.78
CA TRP A 100 -5.12 7.03 17.91
C TRP A 100 -4.03 5.96 17.69
N HIS A 101 -3.70 5.62 16.44
CA HIS A 101 -2.73 4.57 16.10
C HIS A 101 -1.32 5.08 15.83
N ILE A 102 -1.18 6.35 15.43
CA ILE A 102 0.12 7.01 15.26
C ILE A 102 0.40 7.81 16.54
N GLN A 103 1.06 7.17 17.52
CA GLN A 103 1.71 7.91 18.62
C GLN A 103 2.96 8.61 18.06
N ILE A 104 2.81 9.87 17.63
CA ILE A 104 3.94 10.81 17.51
C ILE A 104 4.26 11.38 18.88
#